data_AF-A0A813IPN4-F1
#
_entry.id   AF-A0A813IPN4-F1
#
_cell.length_a   1.000
_cell.length_b   1.000
_cell.length_c   1.000
_cell.angle_alpha   90.00
_cell.angle_beta   90.00
_cell.angle_gamma   90.00
#
_symmetry.space_group_name_H-M   'P 1'
#
loop_
_entity.id
_entity.type
_entity.pdbx_description
1 polymer ?
#
loop_
_entity_poly.entity_id
_entity_poly.type
_entity_poly.pdbx_seq_one_letter_code
_entity_poly.pdbx_strand_id
1 'polypeptide(L)'
;VIKMVHKRPCSVCGNVPQEPALCLLCGALVCMGSQECRGRDPREGQCSDHARRCGAGQGLFLVPYMALVLAVSAPDCGLWDCPYVDQNGEPNPQLKRPCALHLRLDERRLDSLRQIYIKGSIRKEIFMYNEKTGRYLPNPL
;
A
#
# COMPACT_ATOMS: atom_id res chain seq x y z
N VAL A 1 5.26 -15.07 3.67
CA VAL A 1 4.20 -14.15 3.19
C VAL A 1 4.69 -13.18 2.10
N ILE A 2 5.69 -12.32 2.37
CA ILE A 2 6.15 -11.28 1.39
C ILE A 2 6.80 -11.86 0.10
N LYS A 3 7.58 -12.95 0.21
CA LYS A 3 8.18 -13.62 -0.97
C LYS A 3 7.16 -14.11 -2.01
N MET A 4 5.90 -14.34 -1.63
CA MET A 4 4.86 -14.88 -2.53
C MET A 4 4.09 -13.80 -3.30
N VAL A 5 4.16 -12.54 -2.89
CA VAL A 5 3.42 -11.45 -3.54
C VAL A 5 3.92 -11.20 -4.98
N HIS A 6 5.22 -11.34 -5.20
CA HIS A 6 5.91 -10.94 -6.44
C HIS A 6 5.59 -11.83 -7.66
N LYS A 7 4.89 -12.95 -7.48
CA LYS A 7 4.51 -13.87 -8.56
C LYS A 7 2.99 -14.01 -8.73
N ARG A 8 2.20 -13.28 -7.95
CA ARG A 8 0.73 -13.35 -8.04
C ARG A 8 0.23 -12.40 -9.14
N PRO A 9 -0.77 -12.83 -9.94
CA PRO A 9 -1.38 -11.95 -10.93
C PRO A 9 -2.26 -10.88 -10.27
N CYS A 10 -2.38 -9.74 -10.94
CA CYS A 10 -3.35 -8.70 -10.63
C CYS A 10 -4.77 -9.29 -10.68
N SER A 11 -5.59 -8.99 -9.68
CA SER A 11 -7.00 -9.43 -9.66
C SER A 11 -7.88 -8.75 -10.70
N VAL A 12 -7.35 -7.76 -11.44
CA VAL A 12 -8.08 -6.98 -12.43
C VAL A 12 -7.64 -7.33 -13.85
N CYS A 13 -6.35 -7.19 -14.18
CA CYS A 13 -5.86 -7.45 -15.53
C CYS A 13 -5.27 -8.87 -15.74
N GLY A 14 -5.08 -9.66 -14.68
CA GLY A 14 -4.48 -11.00 -14.76
C GLY A 14 -2.97 -11.03 -15.00
N ASN A 15 -2.34 -9.90 -15.36
CA ASN A 15 -0.89 -9.81 -15.51
C ASN A 15 -0.19 -9.75 -14.16
N VAL A 16 1.07 -10.20 -14.07
CA VAL A 16 1.90 -10.03 -12.88
C VAL A 16 2.31 -8.55 -12.78
N PRO A 17 1.89 -7.80 -11.72
CA PRO A 17 2.24 -6.39 -11.61
C PRO A 17 3.74 -6.20 -11.41
N GLN A 18 4.33 -5.23 -12.12
CA GLN A 18 5.70 -4.77 -11.84
C GLN A 18 5.78 -4.10 -10.47
N GLU A 19 4.77 -3.28 -10.16
CA GLU A 19 4.60 -2.63 -8.86
C GLU A 19 3.34 -3.21 -8.19
N PRO A 20 3.45 -4.32 -7.44
CA PRO A 20 2.31 -4.95 -6.79
C PRO A 20 1.88 -4.19 -5.53
N ALA A 21 0.58 -3.92 -5.42
CA ALA A 21 -0.06 -3.39 -4.22
C ALA A 21 -1.07 -4.40 -3.67
N LEU A 22 -0.88 -4.84 -2.42
CA LEU A 22 -1.76 -5.81 -1.76
C LEU A 22 -2.74 -5.07 -0.84
N CYS A 23 -4.04 -5.11 -1.15
CA CYS A 23 -5.07 -4.52 -0.30
C CYS A 23 -5.10 -5.21 1.06
N LEU A 24 -4.92 -4.43 2.14
CA LEU A 24 -4.94 -4.94 3.51
C LEU A 24 -6.34 -5.25 4.03
N LEU A 25 -7.40 -4.83 3.31
CA LEU A 25 -8.78 -5.14 3.68
C LEU A 25 -9.24 -6.50 3.14
N CYS A 26 -9.06 -6.74 1.83
CA CYS A 26 -9.59 -7.93 1.15
C CYS A 26 -8.51 -8.91 0.66
N GLY A 27 -7.22 -8.56 0.73
CA GLY A 27 -6.11 -9.40 0.27
C GLY A 27 -5.95 -9.47 -1.25
N ALA A 28 -6.68 -8.65 -2.02
CA ALA A 28 -6.51 -8.55 -3.47
C ALA A 28 -5.17 -7.90 -3.84
N LEU A 29 -4.53 -8.42 -4.90
CA LEU A 29 -3.33 -7.84 -5.48
C LEU A 29 -3.70 -7.01 -6.69
N VAL A 30 -3.35 -5.73 -6.72
CA VAL A 30 -3.63 -4.81 -7.83
C VAL A 30 -2.35 -4.14 -8.33
N CYS A 31 -2.38 -3.61 -9.55
CA CYS A 31 -1.28 -2.85 -10.12
C CYS A 31 -1.21 -1.45 -9.49
N MET A 32 -0.05 -1.07 -8.98
CA MET A 32 0.30 0.31 -8.66
C MET A 32 0.96 0.92 -9.90
N GLY A 33 0.63 2.16 -10.27
CA GLY A 33 1.35 2.93 -11.30
C GLY A 33 1.25 2.45 -12.77
N SER A 34 0.57 1.34 -13.06
CA SER A 34 0.45 0.80 -14.43
C SER A 34 -0.52 1.62 -15.29
N GLN A 35 -0.08 1.98 -16.50
CA GLN A 35 -0.92 2.66 -17.50
C GLN A 35 -1.90 1.70 -18.20
N GLU A 36 -1.54 0.42 -18.28
CA GLU A 36 -2.32 -0.62 -18.95
C GLU A 36 -3.40 -1.22 -18.03
N CYS A 37 -3.29 -0.98 -16.71
CA CYS A 37 -4.24 -1.42 -15.71
C CYS A 37 -4.70 -0.20 -14.90
N ARG A 38 -5.69 0.50 -15.45
CA ARG A 38 -6.31 1.69 -14.87
C ARG A 38 -7.72 1.42 -14.38
N GLY A 39 -8.20 2.32 -13.53
CA GLY A 39 -9.56 2.30 -12.98
C GLY A 39 -10.64 2.48 -14.02
N ARG A 40 -11.90 2.44 -13.56
CA ARG A 40 -13.05 2.76 -14.43
C ARG A 40 -12.97 4.20 -14.96
N ASP A 41 -12.47 5.13 -14.14
CA ASP A 41 -12.04 6.44 -14.63
C ASP A 41 -10.58 6.34 -15.12
N PRO A 42 -10.29 6.60 -16.41
CA PRO A 42 -8.93 6.56 -16.93
C PRO A 42 -7.96 7.52 -16.23
N ARG A 43 -8.46 8.54 -15.52
CA ARG A 43 -7.63 9.46 -14.72
C ARG A 43 -7.18 8.86 -13.40
N GLU A 44 -7.81 7.78 -12.94
CA GLU A 44 -7.47 7.09 -11.69
C GLU A 44 -6.68 5.81 -11.99
N GLY A 45 -5.63 5.58 -11.20
CA GLY A 45 -4.98 4.29 -11.20
C GLY A 45 -5.80 3.24 -10.45
N GLN A 46 -5.32 2.00 -10.49
CA GLN A 46 -6.10 0.87 -10.03
C GLN A 46 -6.22 0.77 -8.51
N CYS A 47 -5.32 1.40 -7.75
CA CYS A 47 -5.42 1.44 -6.29
C CYS A 47 -6.59 2.33 -5.84
N SER A 48 -6.77 3.50 -6.45
CA SER A 48 -7.91 4.39 -6.20
C SER A 48 -9.24 3.76 -6.58
N ASP A 49 -9.34 3.17 -7.78
CA ASP A 49 -10.56 2.45 -8.19
C ASP A 49 -10.89 1.30 -7.24
N HIS A 50 -9.87 0.53 -6.83
CA HIS A 50 -10.06 -0.54 -5.86
C HIS A 50 -10.52 -0.01 -4.50
N ALA A 51 -9.94 1.08 -3.99
CA ALA A 51 -10.35 1.70 -2.74
C ALA A 51 -11.82 2.16 -2.76
N ARG A 52 -12.30 2.71 -3.89
CA ARG A 52 -13.71 3.08 -4.08
C ARG A 52 -14.66 1.88 -3.93
N ARG A 53 -14.27 0.72 -4.44
CA ARG A 53 -15.09 -0.51 -4.43
C ARG A 53 -14.98 -1.31 -3.13
N CYS A 54 -13.78 -1.35 -2.55
CA CYS A 54 -13.45 -2.25 -1.44
C CYS A 54 -13.64 -1.57 -0.07
N GLY A 55 -13.26 -0.29 0.05
CA GLY A 55 -13.24 0.45 1.31
C GLY A 55 -13.94 1.80 1.25
N ALA A 56 -15.00 1.93 0.44
CA ALA A 56 -15.82 3.14 0.31
C ALA A 56 -15.01 4.41 0.00
N GLY A 57 -13.98 4.29 -0.82
CA GLY A 57 -13.09 5.40 -1.23
C GLY A 57 -11.81 5.51 -0.42
N GLN A 58 -11.66 4.72 0.65
CA GLN A 58 -10.45 4.63 1.44
C GLN A 58 -9.80 3.24 1.32
N GLY A 59 -8.47 3.19 1.39
CA GLY A 59 -7.75 1.93 1.27
C GLY A 59 -6.33 2.00 1.80
N LEU A 60 -5.88 0.88 2.37
CA LEU A 60 -4.48 0.66 2.75
C LEU A 60 -3.94 -0.50 1.93
N PHE A 61 -2.79 -0.29 1.30
CA PHE A 61 -2.15 -1.29 0.45
C PHE A 61 -0.72 -1.51 0.90
N LEU A 62 -0.34 -2.75 1.17
CA LEU A 62 1.05 -3.09 1.39
C LEU A 62 1.78 -3.05 0.04
N VAL A 63 2.89 -2.35 -0.02
CA VAL A 63 3.77 -2.23 -1.20
C VAL A 63 5.10 -2.90 -0.87
N PRO A 64 5.23 -4.23 -1.09
CA PRO A 64 6.30 -5.00 -0.46
C PRO A 64 7.69 -4.67 -0.98
N TYR A 65 7.81 -4.28 -2.26
CA TYR A 65 9.10 -3.92 -2.85
C TYR A 65 9.66 -2.61 -2.27
N MET A 66 8.79 -1.67 -1.86
CA MET A 66 9.20 -0.45 -1.16
C MET A 66 9.32 -0.63 0.36
N ALA A 67 8.78 -1.73 0.92
CA ALA A 67 8.55 -1.88 2.36
C ALA A 67 7.73 -0.71 2.96
N LEU A 68 6.69 -0.28 2.24
CA LEU A 68 5.80 0.81 2.62
C LEU A 68 4.34 0.37 2.58
N VAL A 69 3.47 1.18 3.16
CA VAL A 69 2.02 1.12 2.99
C VAL A 69 1.59 2.33 2.16
N LEU A 70 0.93 2.07 1.04
CA LEU A 70 0.22 3.09 0.29
C LEU A 70 -1.15 3.31 0.93
N ALA A 71 -1.36 4.50 1.46
CA ALA A 71 -2.66 4.97 1.93
C ALA A 71 -3.36 5.74 0.82
N VAL A 72 -4.63 5.42 0.59
CA VAL A 72 -5.45 6.00 -0.47
C VAL A 72 -6.74 6.53 0.14
N SER A 73 -7.07 7.77 -0.18
CA SER A 73 -8.37 8.40 0.03
C SER A 73 -8.62 9.32 -1.16
N ALA A 74 -8.98 8.73 -2.31
CA ALA A 74 -8.98 9.39 -3.60
C ALA A 74 -9.62 10.80 -3.57
N PRO A 75 -9.00 11.81 -4.22
CA PRO A 75 -7.79 11.71 -5.06
C PRO A 75 -6.48 11.68 -4.26
N ASP A 76 -6.52 11.79 -2.93
CA ASP A 76 -5.34 11.90 -2.09
C ASP A 76 -4.70 10.52 -1.81
N CYS A 77 -3.37 10.49 -1.81
CA CYS A 77 -2.62 9.31 -1.40
C CYS A 77 -1.30 9.70 -0.72
N GLY A 78 -0.74 8.76 0.03
CA GLY A 78 0.51 8.95 0.75
C GLY A 78 1.21 7.63 1.06
N LEU A 79 2.51 7.68 1.28
CA LEU A 79 3.32 6.52 1.64
C LEU A 79 3.69 6.54 3.12
N TRP A 80 3.26 5.51 3.84
CA TRP A 80 3.50 5.31 5.27
C TRP A 80 4.45 4.14 5.51
N ASP A 81 5.00 4.08 6.71
CA ASP A 81 5.89 2.98 7.10
C ASP A 81 5.10 1.67 7.20
N CYS A 82 5.66 0.58 6.65
CA CYS A 82 4.99 -0.71 6.73
C CYS A 82 5.10 -1.33 8.14
N PRO A 83 4.16 -2.24 8.48
CA PRO A 83 4.19 -2.94 9.76
C PRO A 83 5.17 -4.12 9.76
N TYR A 84 5.84 -4.43 8.65
CA TYR A 84 6.80 -5.52 8.56
C TYR A 84 8.22 -4.99 8.73
N VAL A 85 8.87 -5.38 9.82
CA VAL A 85 10.19 -4.88 10.21
C VAL A 85 11.20 -6.01 10.33
N ASP A 86 12.47 -5.70 10.14
CA ASP A 86 13.55 -6.65 10.44
C ASP A 86 13.76 -6.81 11.95
N GLN A 87 14.76 -7.61 12.34
CA GLN A 87 15.11 -7.86 13.73
C GLN A 87 15.47 -6.59 14.53
N ASN A 88 15.86 -5.52 13.86
CA ASN A 88 16.21 -4.24 14.47
C ASN A 88 15.02 -3.27 14.52
N GLY A 89 13.84 -3.64 14.00
CA GLY A 89 12.68 -2.77 13.96
C GLY A 89 12.65 -1.83 12.73
N GLU A 90 13.54 -2.03 11.76
CA GLU A 90 13.64 -1.18 10.58
C GLU A 90 12.90 -1.77 9.37
N PRO A 91 12.27 -0.93 8.51
CA PRO A 91 11.80 -1.38 7.21
C PRO A 91 12.97 -1.86 6.35
N ASN A 92 12.75 -2.87 5.52
CA ASN A 92 13.78 -3.34 4.60
C ASN A 92 13.27 -3.43 3.15
N PRO A 93 13.34 -2.32 2.39
CA PRO A 93 12.94 -2.27 0.98
C PRO A 93 13.71 -3.30 0.15
N GLN A 94 13.03 -3.87 -0.84
CA GLN A 94 13.57 -4.85 -1.80
C GLN A 94 14.27 -6.07 -1.17
N LEU A 95 14.07 -6.34 0.12
CA LEU A 95 14.71 -7.46 0.82
C LEU A 95 16.25 -7.47 0.73
N LYS A 96 16.91 -6.29 0.61
CA LYS A 96 18.37 -6.19 0.35
C LYS A 96 19.28 -6.71 1.47
N ARG A 97 18.90 -6.53 2.74
CA ARG A 97 19.73 -6.93 3.89
C ARG A 97 19.61 -8.45 4.19
N PRO A 98 20.70 -9.16 4.49
CA PRO A 98 20.67 -10.61 4.81
C PRO A 98 19.80 -10.95 6.02
N CYS A 99 19.76 -10.06 7.03
CA CYS A 99 18.91 -10.17 8.21
C CYS A 99 17.40 -10.00 7.90
N ALA A 100 17.05 -9.63 6.68
CA ALA A 100 15.68 -9.32 6.26
C ALA A 100 14.91 -10.49 5.65
N LEU A 101 15.48 -11.69 5.68
CA LEU A 101 14.71 -12.88 5.31
C LEU A 101 13.64 -13.23 6.35
N HIS A 102 13.76 -12.69 7.57
CA HIS A 102 12.82 -12.85 8.67
C HIS A 102 12.21 -11.49 9.06
N LEU A 103 11.37 -10.93 8.17
CA LEU A 103 10.52 -9.81 8.56
C LEU A 103 9.47 -10.31 9.56
N ARG A 104 9.37 -9.62 10.69
CA ARG A 104 8.30 -9.82 11.68
C ARG A 104 7.25 -8.74 11.54
N LEU A 105 6.03 -9.08 11.95
CA LEU A 105 4.95 -8.12 12.06
C LEU A 105 5.12 -7.33 13.36
N ASP A 106 5.17 -6.00 13.24
CA ASP A 106 5.08 -5.08 14.37
C ASP A 106 3.60 -4.79 14.65
N GLU A 107 3.09 -5.39 15.73
CA GLU A 107 1.68 -5.26 16.14
C GLU A 107 1.29 -3.81 16.45
N ARG A 108 2.22 -2.98 16.97
CA ARG A 108 1.92 -1.57 17.29
C ARG A 108 1.66 -0.77 16.03
N ARG A 109 2.48 -0.99 14.99
CA ARG A 109 2.27 -0.36 13.68
C ARG A 109 0.99 -0.86 13.03
N LEU A 110 0.73 -2.16 13.09
CA LEU A 110 -0.49 -2.75 12.53
C LEU A 110 -1.75 -2.21 13.22
N ASP A 111 -1.76 -2.15 14.54
CA ASP A 111 -2.90 -1.62 15.30
C ASP A 111 -3.10 -0.12 15.02
N SER A 112 -2.02 0.65 14.85
CA SER A 112 -2.14 2.05 14.44
C SER A 112 -2.82 2.19 13.07
N LEU A 113 -2.42 1.38 12.08
CA LEU A 113 -3.05 1.36 10.76
C LEU A 113 -4.53 0.94 10.85
N ARG A 114 -4.84 -0.09 11.65
CA ARG A 114 -6.23 -0.54 11.89
C ARG A 114 -7.08 0.56 12.50
N GLN A 115 -6.57 1.27 13.51
CA GLN A 115 -7.30 2.36 14.16
C GLN A 115 -7.59 3.51 13.20
N ILE A 116 -6.61 3.89 12.36
CA ILE A 116 -6.81 4.91 11.33
C ILE A 116 -7.90 4.50 10.33
N TYR A 117 -7.89 3.23 9.90
CA TYR A 117 -8.89 2.68 8.99
C TYR A 117 -10.29 2.67 9.62
N ILE A 118 -10.44 2.13 10.84
CA ILE A 118 -11.72 2.04 11.55
C ILE A 118 -12.33 3.42 11.80
N LYS A 119 -11.49 4.41 12.15
CA LYS A 119 -11.93 5.79 12.39
C LYS A 119 -12.28 6.54 11.09
N GLY A 120 -12.01 5.97 9.92
CA GLY A 120 -12.20 6.63 8.63
C GLY A 120 -11.30 7.87 8.43
N SER A 121 -10.21 7.98 9.18
CA SER A 121 -9.39 9.20 9.23
C SER A 121 -8.23 9.22 8.24
N ILE A 122 -8.18 8.28 7.29
CA ILE A 122 -7.07 8.10 6.33
C ILE A 122 -6.73 9.41 5.61
N ARG A 123 -7.72 10.16 5.11
CA ARG A 123 -7.50 11.46 4.43
C ARG A 123 -6.72 12.43 5.31
N LYS A 124 -7.14 12.58 6.56
CA LYS A 124 -6.49 13.49 7.53
C LYS A 124 -5.06 13.03 7.81
N GLU A 125 -4.86 11.73 8.02
CA GLU A 125 -3.53 11.17 8.31
C GLU A 125 -2.59 11.27 7.11
N ILE A 126 -3.11 11.17 5.87
CA ILE A 126 -2.31 11.41 4.65
C ILE A 126 -1.72 12.82 4.69
N PHE A 127 -2.55 13.83 4.97
CA PHE A 127 -2.11 15.22 5.05
C PHE A 127 -1.03 15.41 6.14
N MET A 128 -1.33 14.98 7.37
CA MET A 128 -0.41 15.11 8.51
C MET A 128 0.94 14.41 8.27
N TYR A 129 0.90 13.19 7.72
CA TYR A 129 2.12 12.42 7.46
C TYR A 129 2.93 13.02 6.30
N ASN A 130 2.27 13.52 5.26
CA ASN A 130 2.92 14.17 4.14
C ASN A 130 3.58 15.49 4.55
N GLU A 131 2.95 16.30 5.40
CA GLU A 131 3.57 17.51 5.96
C GLU A 131 4.84 17.17 6.77
N LYS A 132 4.80 16.08 7.54
CA LYS A 132 5.93 15.67 8.38
C LYS A 132 7.10 15.07 7.59
N THR A 133 6.82 14.34 6.51
CA THR A 133 7.82 13.48 5.84
C THR A 133 8.17 13.90 4.42
N GLY A 134 7.36 14.76 3.79
CA GLY A 134 7.50 15.13 2.39
C GLY A 134 7.21 14.00 1.39
N ARG A 135 6.65 12.85 1.83
CA ARG A 135 6.34 11.70 0.96
C ARG A 135 5.04 11.88 0.16
N TYR A 136 4.96 13.00 -0.55
CA TYR A 136 3.83 13.32 -1.42
C TYR A 136 3.85 12.43 -2.68
N LEU A 137 2.68 11.90 -3.04
CA LEU A 137 2.50 11.21 -4.31
C LEU A 137 1.70 12.14 -5.25
N PRO A 138 2.31 12.61 -6.34
CA PRO A 138 1.74 13.69 -7.16
C PRO A 138 0.54 13.28 -8.01
N ASN A 139 0.30 11.98 -8.21
CA ASN A 139 -0.76 11.46 -9.10
C ASN A 139 -1.69 10.48 -8.37
N PRO A 140 -2.99 10.46 -8.70
CA PRO A 140 -3.94 9.47 -8.19
C PRO A 140 -3.58 8.07 -8.72
N LEU A 141 -2.95 7.26 -7.87
CA LEU A 141 -2.55 5.86 -8.11
C LEU A 141 -3.73 4.88 -8.12
#